data_AF-A0A1Y1V8I3-F1
#
_entry.id   AF-A0A1Y1V8I3-F1
#
_cell.length_a   1.000
_cell.length_b   1.000
_cell.length_c   1.000
_cell.angle_alpha   90.00
_cell.angle_beta   90.00
_cell.angle_gamma   90.00
#
_symmetry.space_group_name_H-M   'P 1'
#
loop_
_entity.id
_entity.type
_entity.pdbx_description
1 polymer ?
#
loop_
_entity_poly.entity_id
_entity_poly.type
_entity_poly.pdbx_seq_one_letter_code
_entity_poly.pdbx_strand_id
1 'polypeptide(L)'
;MSDSLCLGLFPSGNEGEIRVNLNECNTNTNDQHWEITTKLPDDGRCGKDFRKSCPNGQCCSKYGWCGTTKDYCSTGCQKSYGTCK
;
A
#
# COMPACT_ATOMS: atom_id res chain seq x y z
N MET A 1 16.86 -4.09 30.34
CA MET A 1 16.46 -3.60 29.01
C MET A 1 15.61 -4.70 28.42
N SER A 2 14.28 -4.55 28.49
CA SER A 2 13.37 -5.54 27.93
C SER A 2 12.98 -5.08 26.54
N ASP A 3 13.49 -5.78 25.51
CA ASP A 3 13.13 -5.60 24.10
C ASP A 3 11.72 -6.15 23.80
N SER A 4 10.78 -5.90 24.70
CA SER A 4 9.41 -6.39 24.57
C SER A 4 8.62 -5.43 23.70
N LEU A 5 8.22 -5.90 22.52
CA LEU A 5 7.26 -5.22 21.66
C LEU A 5 5.83 -5.62 22.09
N CYS A 6 4.94 -4.64 22.15
CA CYS A 6 3.53 -4.83 22.48
C CYS A 6 2.68 -4.83 21.19
N LEU A 7 1.63 -5.64 21.17
CA LEU A 7 0.64 -5.63 20.10
C LEU A 7 -0.39 -4.51 20.39
N GLY A 8 -0.43 -3.49 19.54
CA GLY A 8 -1.39 -2.39 19.62
C GLY A 8 -2.53 -2.55 18.61
N LEU A 9 -3.68 -1.94 18.92
CA LEU A 9 -4.79 -1.78 17.99
C LEU A 9 -4.68 -0.42 17.31
N PHE A 10 -4.58 -0.42 15.99
CA PHE A 10 -4.54 0.79 15.18
C PHE A 10 -5.95 1.08 14.64
N PRO A 11 -6.55 2.24 14.94
CA PRO A 11 -7.88 2.57 14.42
C PRO A 11 -7.85 2.65 12.89
N SER A 12 -8.66 1.82 12.23
CA SER A 12 -8.91 1.93 10.79
C SER A 12 -10.14 2.78 10.51
N GLY A 13 -10.12 3.54 9.41
CA GLY A 13 -11.28 4.26 8.88
C GLY A 13 -12.23 3.37 8.07
N ASN A 14 -11.89 2.10 7.85
CA ASN A 14 -12.73 1.14 7.13
C ASN A 14 -13.52 0.27 8.11
N GLU A 15 -14.82 0.14 7.89
CA GLU A 15 -15.69 -0.71 8.71
C GLU A 15 -15.30 -2.19 8.55
N GLY A 16 -15.04 -2.86 9.67
CA GLY A 16 -14.66 -4.27 9.72
C GLY A 16 -13.16 -4.56 9.53
N GLU A 17 -12.31 -3.55 9.37
CA GLU A 17 -10.86 -3.72 9.26
C GLU A 17 -10.18 -3.67 10.64
N ILE A 18 -9.59 -4.78 11.07
CA ILE A 18 -8.76 -4.85 12.28
C ILE A 18 -7.30 -4.64 11.86
N ARG A 19 -6.71 -3.51 12.25
CA ARG A 19 -5.28 -3.24 12.06
C ARG A 19 -4.57 -3.40 13.39
N VAL A 20 -3.55 -4.27 13.39
CA VAL A 20 -2.66 -4.47 14.53
C VAL A 20 -1.28 -3.92 14.20
N ASN A 21 -0.58 -3.38 15.19
CA ASN A 21 0.80 -2.94 15.07
C ASN A 21 1.68 -3.48 16.20
N LEU A 22 2.99 -3.54 15.97
CA LEU A 22 4.00 -3.92 16.97
C LEU A 22 4.78 -2.67 17.38
N ASN A 23 4.69 -2.32 18.66
CA ASN A 23 5.14 -1.03 19.17
C ASN A 23 6.05 -1.23 20.38
N GLU A 24 6.81 -0.20 20.75
CA GLU A 24 7.38 -0.17 22.09
C GLU A 24 6.25 -0.14 23.13
N CYS A 25 6.40 -0.89 24.23
CA CYS A 25 5.40 -0.93 25.30
C CYS A 25 5.42 0.37 26.12
N ASN A 26 4.95 1.46 25.52
CA ASN A 26 4.88 2.78 26.13
C ASN A 26 3.56 3.47 25.71
N THR A 27 3.33 4.71 26.16
CA THR A 27 2.13 5.51 25.83
C THR A 27 2.37 6.48 24.67
N ASN A 28 3.53 6.42 24.03
CA ASN A 28 3.87 7.25 22.88
C ASN A 28 3.10 6.75 21.66
N THR A 29 2.82 7.65 20.72
CA THR A 29 2.16 7.32 19.45
C THR A 29 3.12 7.37 18.26
N ASN A 30 4.42 7.59 18.52
CA ASN A 30 5.48 7.71 17.50
C ASN A 30 6.16 6.38 17.16
N ASP A 31 5.45 5.26 17.26
CA ASP A 31 6.00 3.94 16.94
C ASP A 31 6.06 3.70 15.43
N GLN A 32 7.04 2.91 14.98
CA GLN A 32 7.10 2.46 13.58
C GLN A 32 5.94 1.51 13.31
N HIS A 33 4.90 2.02 12.63
CA HIS A 33 3.74 1.23 12.24
C HIS A 33 4.13 0.20 11.17
N TRP A 34 4.11 -1.09 11.52
CA TRP A 34 4.17 -2.19 10.55
C TRP A 34 2.75 -2.73 10.35
N GLU A 35 2.22 -2.59 9.14
CA GLU A 35 0.87 -3.03 8.80
C GLU A 35 0.86 -4.50 8.38
N ILE A 36 0.26 -5.36 9.21
CA ILE A 36 -0.08 -6.73 8.82
C ILE A 36 -1.48 -6.69 8.22
N THR A 37 -1.56 -6.69 6.89
CA THR A 37 -2.82 -6.73 6.15
C THR A 37 -3.10 -8.13 5.63
N THR A 38 -4.38 -8.53 5.63
CA THR A 38 -4.85 -9.78 5.00
C THR A 38 -4.88 -9.68 3.48
N LYS A 39 -4.69 -8.47 2.94
CA LYS A 39 -4.46 -8.21 1.52
C LYS A 39 -2.96 -8.24 1.28
N LEU A 40 -2.47 -9.05 0.34
CA LEU A 40 -1.06 -9.02 -0.06
C LEU A 40 -0.65 -7.56 -0.31
N PRO A 41 0.50 -7.09 0.21
CA PRO A 41 1.00 -5.77 -0.11
C PRO A 41 0.98 -5.69 -1.62
N ASP A 42 0.22 -4.72 -2.12
CA ASP A 42 -0.02 -4.54 -3.53
C ASP A 42 1.38 -4.50 -4.16
N ASP A 43 1.76 -5.56 -4.87
CA ASP A 43 3.13 -5.83 -5.34
C ASP A 43 3.61 -4.81 -6.38
N GLY A 44 2.91 -3.68 -6.47
CA GLY A 44 3.07 -2.63 -7.44
C GLY A 44 2.64 -3.07 -8.83
N ARG A 45 2.16 -4.30 -9.05
CA ARG A 45 1.88 -4.80 -10.39
C ARG A 45 0.50 -4.40 -10.88
N CYS A 46 0.45 -4.07 -12.16
CA CYS A 46 -0.78 -3.68 -12.83
C CYS A 46 -0.77 -4.08 -14.30
N GLY A 47 -1.92 -3.92 -14.95
CA GLY A 47 -2.05 -4.12 -16.38
C GLY A 47 -2.74 -5.43 -16.72
N LYS A 48 -2.83 -5.68 -18.02
CA LYS A 48 -3.56 -6.84 -18.58
C LYS A 48 -3.06 -8.18 -18.04
N ASP A 49 -1.75 -8.31 -17.90
CA ASP A 49 -1.10 -9.56 -17.48
C ASP A 49 -1.42 -9.92 -16.03
N PHE A 50 -1.59 -8.91 -15.17
CA PHE A 50 -1.93 -9.08 -13.76
C PHE A 50 -3.43 -8.93 -13.50
N ARG A 51 -4.21 -8.52 -14.51
CA ARG A 51 -5.64 -8.17 -14.44
C ARG A 51 -5.94 -7.25 -13.25
N LYS A 52 -5.03 -6.30 -13.01
CA LYS A 52 -4.99 -5.50 -11.80
C LYS A 52 -4.78 -4.04 -12.11
N SER A 53 -5.54 -3.18 -11.44
CA SER A 53 -5.44 -1.73 -11.59
C SER A 53 -4.65 -1.14 -10.43
N CYS A 54 -3.95 -0.05 -10.68
CA CYS A 54 -3.22 0.65 -9.66
C CYS A 54 -4.14 1.31 -8.63
N PRO A 55 -3.66 1.45 -7.37
CA PRO A 55 -4.35 2.24 -6.35
C PRO A 55 -4.61 3.68 -6.79
N ASN A 56 -5.61 4.32 -6.17
CA ASN A 56 -6.15 5.61 -6.58
C ASN A 56 -5.08 6.67 -6.89
N GLY A 57 -5.18 7.24 -8.09
CA GLY A 57 -4.32 8.34 -8.57
C GLY A 57 -2.99 7.89 -9.18
N GLN A 58 -2.68 6.59 -9.18
CA GLN A 58 -1.47 6.05 -9.78
C GLN A 58 -1.70 5.62 -11.23
N CYS A 59 -0.63 5.70 -12.01
CA CYS A 59 -0.57 5.28 -13.39
C CYS A 59 -0.03 3.86 -13.49
N CYS A 60 -0.56 3.08 -14.43
CA CYS A 60 -0.01 1.79 -14.75
C CYS A 60 0.99 1.93 -15.90
N SER A 61 2.28 1.77 -15.62
CA SER A 61 3.32 1.87 -16.64
C SER A 61 3.17 0.79 -17.72
N LYS A 62 3.86 1.00 -18.84
CA LYS A 62 3.94 -0.01 -19.91
C LYS A 62 4.55 -1.34 -19.46
N TYR A 63 5.31 -1.34 -18.37
CA TYR A 63 5.97 -2.51 -17.79
C TYR A 63 5.12 -3.22 -16.72
N GLY A 64 3.88 -2.75 -16.51
CA GLY A 64 2.96 -3.34 -15.54
C GLY A 64 3.33 -3.03 -14.11
N TRP A 65 3.77 -1.79 -13.85
CA TRP A 65 4.07 -1.27 -12.52
C TRP A 65 3.28 0.00 -12.22
N CYS A 66 2.86 0.17 -10.98
CA CYS A 66 2.15 1.33 -10.48
C CYS A 66 3.10 2.42 -9.98
N GLY A 67 2.80 3.66 -10.35
CA GLY A 67 3.55 4.82 -9.87
C GLY A 67 2.93 6.13 -10.37
N THR A 68 3.43 7.26 -9.86
CA THR A 68 2.88 8.60 -10.16
C THR A 68 3.81 9.47 -11.00
N THR A 69 5.05 9.02 -11.24
CA THR A 69 6.03 9.81 -12.02
C THR A 69 5.76 9.68 -13.51
N LYS A 70 6.38 10.57 -14.31
CA LYS A 70 6.21 10.62 -15.76
C LYS A 70 6.51 9.28 -16.44
N ASP A 71 7.46 8.51 -15.93
CA ASP A 71 7.83 7.20 -16.49
C ASP A 71 6.69 6.17 -16.40
N TYR A 72 5.79 6.35 -15.43
CA TYR A 72 4.60 5.50 -15.25
C TYR A 72 3.39 6.06 -16.00
N CYS A 73 3.25 7.39 -16.03
CA CYS A 73 2.07 8.08 -16.53
C CYS A 73 2.11 8.47 -18.01
N SER A 74 3.30 8.50 -18.61
CA SER A 74 3.51 9.00 -19.98
C SER A 74 3.38 7.88 -21.03
N THR A 75 4.24 7.87 -22.05
CA THR A 75 4.13 6.99 -23.20
C THR A 75 4.08 5.51 -22.81
N GLY A 76 2.98 4.84 -23.19
CA GLY A 76 2.75 3.43 -22.93
C GLY A 76 1.99 3.14 -21.63
N CYS A 77 1.52 4.16 -20.91
CA CYS A 77 0.66 3.96 -19.75
C CYS A 77 -0.64 3.20 -20.13
N GLN A 78 -0.97 2.19 -19.34
CA GLN A 78 -2.13 1.32 -19.54
C GLN A 78 -3.40 1.95 -18.93
N LYS A 79 -4.10 2.76 -19.73
CA LYS A 79 -5.28 3.56 -19.31
C LYS A 79 -6.39 2.79 -18.62
N SER A 80 -6.62 1.52 -18.99
CA SER A 80 -7.63 0.68 -18.35
C SER A 80 -7.25 0.25 -16.92
N TYR A 81 -5.99 0.45 -16.53
CA TYR A 81 -5.42 -0.04 -15.27
C TYR A 81 -4.79 1.07 -14.42
N GLY A 82 -4.96 2.35 -14.79
CA GLY A 82 -4.45 3.49 -14.02
C GLY A 82 -4.78 4.86 -14.64
N THR A 83 -4.44 5.95 -13.95
CA THR A 83 -4.80 7.32 -14.33
C THR A 83 -3.73 7.99 -15.22
N CYS A 84 -3.63 7.57 -16.48
CA CYS A 84 -2.65 8.12 -17.42
C CYS A 84 -2.94 9.58 -17.82
N LYS A 85 -1.89 10.37 -18.10
CA LYS A 85 -1.98 11.77 -18.52
C LYS A 85 -1.29 11.99 -19.86
#